data_AF-A0A197K2Q3-F1
#
_entry.id   AF-A0A197K2Q3-F1
#
_cell.length_a   1.000
_cell.length_b   1.000
_cell.length_c   1.000
_cell.angle_alpha   90.00
_cell.angle_beta   90.00
_cell.angle_gamma   90.00
#
_symmetry.space_group_name_H-M   'P 1'
#
loop_
_entity.id
_entity.type
_entity.pdbx_description
1 polymer ?
#
loop_
_entity_poly.entity_id
_entity_poly.type
_entity_poly.pdbx_seq_one_letter_code
_entity_poly.pdbx_strand_id
1 'polypeptide(L)' 'KELLTEEEKRANHIASEQKRRNTIRNGFKDMTDIIPDLKDVNSSKSTILFKAVDFIKHLERRNRILQE' A
#
# COMPACT_ATOMS: atom_id res chain seq x y z
N LYS A 1 4.40 27.99 -28.66
CA LYS A 1 4.38 26.61 -29.20
C LYS A 1 3.97 25.71 -28.05
N GLU A 2 2.81 25.06 -28.10
CA GLU A 2 2.51 24.02 -27.09
C GLU A 2 3.46 22.84 -27.30
N LEU A 3 4.04 22.35 -26.21
CA LEU A 3 5.06 21.29 -26.22
C LEU A 3 4.47 19.89 -26.45
N LEU A 4 3.16 19.73 -26.25
CA LEU A 4 2.43 18.46 -26.36
C LEU A 4 1.06 18.72 -26.98
N THR A 5 0.62 17.82 -27.84
CA THR A 5 -0.75 17.73 -28.34
C THR A 5 -1.73 17.32 -27.24
N GLU A 6 -3.03 17.60 -27.43
CA GLU A 6 -4.07 17.17 -26.48
C GLU A 6 -4.12 15.64 -26.31
N GLU A 7 -3.81 14.91 -27.39
CA GLU A 7 -3.74 13.45 -27.35
C GLU A 7 -2.56 12.95 -26.51
N GLU A 8 -1.40 13.57 -26.64
CA GLU A 8 -0.23 13.29 -25.79
C GLU A 8 -0.47 13.66 -24.33
N LYS A 9 -1.14 14.79 -24.04
CA LYS A 9 -1.53 15.16 -22.67
C LYS A 9 -2.46 14.10 -22.06
N ARG A 10 -3.46 13.63 -22.81
CA ARG A 10 -4.38 12.57 -22.37
C ARG A 10 -3.63 11.25 -22.11
N ALA A 11 -2.75 10.84 -23.01
CA ALA A 11 -1.95 9.62 -22.86
C ALA A 11 -1.06 9.68 -21.61
N ASN A 12 -0.35 10.81 -21.42
CA ASN A 12 0.49 11.03 -20.25
C ASN A 12 -0.30 11.01 -18.94
N HIS A 13 -1.50 11.61 -18.92
CA HIS A 13 -2.37 11.58 -17.75
C HIS A 13 -2.78 10.14 -17.37
N ILE A 14 -3.19 9.32 -18.36
CA ILE A 14 -3.55 7.91 -18.14
C ILE A 14 -2.34 7.13 -17.61
N ALA A 15 -1.18 7.29 -18.23
CA ALA A 15 0.05 6.59 -17.82
C ALA A 15 0.48 6.98 -16.39
N SER A 16 0.39 8.26 -16.03
CA SER A 16 0.69 8.75 -14.69
C SER A 16 -0.23 8.16 -13.64
N GLU A 17 -1.54 8.10 -13.92
CA GLU A 17 -2.52 7.51 -12.99
C GLU A 17 -2.36 5.99 -12.86
N GLN A 18 -2.04 5.29 -13.95
CA GLN A 18 -1.69 3.85 -13.89
C GLN A 18 -0.47 3.62 -13.00
N LYS A 19 0.59 4.43 -13.18
CA LYS A 19 1.78 4.36 -12.32
C LYS A 19 1.42 4.61 -10.85
N ARG A 20 0.63 5.65 -10.56
CA ARG A 20 0.17 5.98 -9.20
C ARG A 20 -0.59 4.81 -8.57
N ARG A 21 -1.52 4.21 -9.31
CA ARG A 21 -2.32 3.05 -8.85
C ARG A 21 -1.46 1.81 -8.62
N ASN A 22 -0.47 1.55 -9.48
CA ASN A 22 0.46 0.45 -9.32
C ASN A 22 1.32 0.61 -8.06
N THR A 23 1.83 1.82 -7.79
CA THR A 23 2.56 2.11 -6.54
C THR A 23 1.70 1.83 -5.31
N ILE A 24 0.43 2.26 -5.30
CA ILE A 24 -0.49 1.98 -4.19
C ILE A 24 -0.72 0.48 -4.03
N ARG A 25 -0.96 -0.24 -5.14
CA ARG A 25 -1.17 -1.70 -5.12
C ARG A 25 0.05 -2.43 -4.56
N ASN A 26 1.25 -2.04 -4.95
CA ASN A 26 2.49 -2.62 -4.44
C ASN A 26 2.62 -2.37 -2.94
N GLY A 27 2.34 -1.16 -2.45
CA GLY A 27 2.34 -0.89 -1.00
C GLY A 27 1.35 -1.77 -0.22
N PHE A 28 0.17 -2.07 -0.77
CA PHE A 28 -0.76 -3.02 -0.16
C PHE A 28 -0.21 -4.45 -0.14
N LYS A 29 0.46 -4.88 -1.21
CA LYS A 29 1.11 -6.19 -1.26
C LYS A 29 2.24 -6.29 -0.22
N ASP A 30 3.06 -5.26 -0.11
CA ASP A 30 4.15 -5.23 0.88
C ASP A 30 3.59 -5.33 2.32
N MET A 31 2.48 -4.64 2.60
CA MET A 31 1.78 -4.78 3.89
C MET A 31 1.28 -6.21 4.14
N THR A 32 0.70 -6.88 3.14
CA THR A 32 0.23 -8.27 3.31
C THR A 32 1.38 -9.26 3.51
N ASP A 33 2.56 -8.98 2.94
CA ASP A 33 3.75 -9.82 3.09
C ASP A 33 4.40 -9.67 4.48
N ILE A 34 4.32 -8.46 5.08
CA ILE A 34 4.90 -8.16 6.40
C ILE A 34 3.99 -8.61 7.56
N ILE A 35 2.67 -8.48 7.41
CA ILE A 35 1.71 -8.75 8.50
C ILE A 35 1.34 -10.24 8.48
N PRO A 36 1.72 -11.04 9.51
CA PRO A 36 1.54 -12.50 9.48
C PRO A 36 0.09 -12.94 9.24
N ASP A 37 -0.87 -12.23 9.83
CA ASP A 37 -2.32 -12.48 9.72
C ASP A 37 -2.87 -12.32 8.29
N LEU A 38 -2.14 -11.63 7.41
CA LEU A 38 -2.57 -11.29 6.05
C LEU A 38 -1.84 -12.09 4.98
N LYS A 39 -0.83 -12.87 5.37
CA LYS A 39 -0.01 -13.63 4.42
C LYS A 39 -0.87 -14.68 3.70
N ASP A 40 -0.79 -14.69 2.37
CA ASP A 40 -1.54 -15.59 1.49
C ASP A 40 -3.08 -15.48 1.58
N VAL A 41 -3.60 -14.42 2.22
CA VAL A 41 -5.04 -14.17 2.35
C VAL A 41 -5.46 -12.98 1.51
N ASN A 42 -6.42 -13.19 0.61
CA ASN A 42 -7.06 -12.09 -0.12
C ASN A 42 -7.97 -11.27 0.81
N SER A 43 -7.42 -10.19 1.35
CA SER A 43 -8.13 -9.26 2.23
C SER A 43 -8.53 -7.98 1.52
N SER A 44 -9.62 -7.36 1.99
CA SER A 44 -10.01 -6.03 1.50
C SER A 44 -8.98 -4.97 1.93
N LYS A 45 -8.87 -3.87 1.18
CA LYS A 45 -7.94 -2.77 1.51
C LYS A 45 -8.18 -2.19 2.91
N SER A 46 -9.44 -2.05 3.32
CA SER A 46 -9.77 -1.58 4.67
C SER A 46 -9.32 -2.59 5.73
N THR A 47 -9.57 -3.88 5.51
CA THR A 47 -9.09 -4.95 6.42
C THR A 47 -7.58 -4.92 6.58
N ILE A 48 -6.82 -4.75 5.48
CA ILE A 48 -5.35 -4.65 5.52
C ILE A 48 -4.91 -3.48 6.41
N LEU A 49 -5.53 -2.30 6.25
CA LEU A 49 -5.19 -1.12 7.05
C LEU A 49 -5.50 -1.31 8.54
N PHE A 50 -6.65 -1.90 8.89
CA PHE A 50 -6.98 -2.19 10.30
C PHE A 50 -6.00 -3.20 10.91
N LYS A 51 -5.70 -4.29 10.19
CA LYS A 51 -4.74 -5.30 10.61
C LYS A 51 -3.31 -4.74 10.76
N ALA A 52 -2.92 -3.77 9.94
CA ALA A 52 -1.65 -3.08 10.09
C ALA A 52 -1.56 -2.31 11.42
N VAL A 53 -2.62 -1.58 11.79
CA VAL A 53 -2.68 -0.87 13.08
C VAL A 53 -2.63 -1.84 14.25
N ASP A 54 -3.37 -2.94 14.17
CA ASP A 54 -3.37 -3.97 15.22
C ASP A 54 -1.99 -4.61 15.39
N PHE A 55 -1.31 -4.88 14.27
CA PHE A 55 0.02 -5.46 14.27
C PHE A 55 1.07 -4.52 14.89
N ILE A 56 1.04 -3.23 14.55
CA ILE A 56 1.92 -2.22 15.18
C ILE A 56 1.71 -2.21 16.69
N LYS A 57 0.45 -2.12 17.16
CA LYS A 57 0.12 -2.14 18.59
C LYS A 57 0.58 -3.43 19.28
N HIS A 58 0.50 -4.56 18.59
CA HIS A 58 0.99 -5.85 19.09
C HIS A 58 2.52 -5.85 19.26
N LEU A 59 3.26 -5.37 18.26
CA LEU A 59 4.72 -5.26 18.33
C LEU A 59 5.18 -4.33 19.44
N GLU A 60 4.54 -3.16 19.59
CA GLU A 60 4.84 -2.23 20.68
C GLU A 60 4.63 -2.84 22.06
N ARG A 61 3.52 -3.58 22.27
CA ARG A 61 3.27 -4.29 23.53
C ARG A 61 4.33 -5.34 23.80
N ARG A 62 4.69 -6.15 22.80
CA ARG A 62 5.70 -7.20 22.93
C ARG A 62 7.09 -6.63 23.22
N ASN A 63 7.47 -5.54 22.55
CA ASN A 63 8.75 -4.89 22.78
C ASN A 63 8.84 -4.34 24.21
N ARG A 64 7.77 -3.74 24.75
CA ARG A 64 7.75 -3.30 26.16
C ARG A 64 7.99 -4.46 27.13
N ILE A 65 7.29 -5.58 26.95
CA ILE A 65 7.45 -6.77 27.80
C ILE A 65 8.87 -7.34 27.73
N LEU A 66 9.52 -7.29 26.56
CA LEU A 66 10.89 -7.80 26.39
C LEU A 66 11.97 -6.88 26.95
N GLN A 67 11.63 -5.62 27.26
CA GLN A 67 12.56 -4.64 27.84
C GLN A 67 12.48 -4.58 29.38
N GLU A 68 11.54 -5.32 29.97
CA GLU A 68 11.42 -5.55 31.42
C GLU A 68 12.17 -6.82 31.83
#